data_AF-A0A7Y2UTQ8-F1
#
_entry.id   AF-A0A7Y2UTQ8-F1
#
_cell.length_a   1.000
_cell.length_b   1.000
_cell.length_c   1.000
_cell.angle_alpha   90.00
_cell.angle_beta   90.00
_cell.angle_gamma   90.00
#
_symmetry.space_group_name_H-M   'P 1'
#
loop_
_entity.id
_entity.type
_entity.pdbx_description
1 polymer ?
#
loop_
_entity_poly.entity_id
_entity_poly.type
_entity_poly.pdbx_seq_one_letter_code
_entity_poly.pdbx_strand_id
1 'polypeptide(L)'
;RWTLIEALKMGQSASTIEAAVGARGWSSEKTVRELAEPLLAEGAIGAALPTDADLEQALLAGRILAHAQGFRVLSAASEEFDWSLDLARISEIWRAGCIIRSALLDDFAQAFRDELPGGHLILAPGMRVLLAQSVPALRRTLAAAVSAGVAMPALSASLAWYDTMRRGRGTTNLIQAQRDFFGAHGFARVDADGTHHGAWNAL
;
A
#
# COMPACT_ATOMS: atom_id res chain seq x y z
N ARG A 1 13.38 6.87 4.04
CA ARG A 1 14.04 5.86 4.89
C ARG A 1 13.54 5.91 6.32
N TRP A 2 13.69 7.01 7.07
CA TRP A 2 13.23 7.08 8.47
C TRP A 2 11.75 6.78 8.66
N THR A 3 10.87 7.32 7.81
CA THR A 3 9.43 7.00 7.84
C THR A 3 9.14 5.49 7.86
N LEU A 4 9.91 4.69 7.11
CA LEU A 4 9.71 3.24 7.03
C LEU A 4 10.17 2.55 8.31
N ILE A 5 11.32 2.96 8.83
CA ILE A 5 11.88 2.40 10.06
C ILE A 5 10.91 2.63 11.21
N GLU A 6 10.40 3.85 11.35
CA GLU A 6 9.45 4.18 12.42
C GLU A 6 8.10 3.49 12.20
N ALA A 7 7.59 3.43 10.96
CA ALA A 7 6.36 2.70 10.66
C ALA A 7 6.44 1.24 11.13
N LEU A 8 7.52 0.53 10.80
CA LEU A 8 7.70 -0.88 11.17
C LEU A 8 7.83 -1.07 12.69
N LYS A 9 8.49 -0.16 13.40
CA LYS A 9 8.56 -0.20 14.88
C LYS A 9 7.18 -0.10 15.52
N MET A 10 6.28 0.70 14.92
CA MET A 10 4.90 0.88 15.37
C MET A 10 3.93 -0.17 14.79
N GLY A 11 4.45 -1.28 14.23
CA GLY A 11 3.64 -2.34 13.64
C GLY A 11 2.83 -1.92 12.40
N GLN A 12 3.19 -0.80 11.77
CA GLN A 12 2.57 -0.31 10.54
C GLN A 12 3.42 -0.67 9.32
N SER A 13 2.79 -0.79 8.16
CA SER A 13 3.49 -0.84 6.88
C SER A 13 2.94 0.25 5.96
N ALA A 14 3.85 1.07 5.45
CA ALA A 14 3.56 2.06 4.42
C ALA A 14 4.16 1.57 3.10
N SER A 15 3.67 0.42 2.63
CA SER A 15 4.23 -0.35 1.51
C SER A 15 4.44 0.47 0.24
N THR A 16 3.61 1.48 -0.03
CA THR A 16 3.80 2.38 -1.17
C THR A 16 5.03 3.28 -0.99
N ILE A 17 5.24 3.82 0.21
CA ILE A 17 6.40 4.65 0.54
C ILE A 17 7.66 3.76 0.61
N GLU A 18 7.52 2.53 1.12
CA GLU A 18 8.58 1.52 1.12
C GLU A 18 9.06 1.21 -0.30
N ALA A 19 8.14 0.90 -1.20
CA ALA A 19 8.43 0.65 -2.61
C ALA A 19 9.08 1.86 -3.29
N ALA A 20 8.67 3.09 -2.95
CA ALA A 20 9.31 4.30 -3.47
C ALA A 20 10.76 4.47 -3.00
N VAL A 21 11.08 4.10 -1.76
CA VAL A 21 12.48 4.10 -1.27
C VAL A 21 13.29 2.97 -1.89
N GLY A 22 12.71 1.78 -2.03
CA GLY A 22 13.34 0.64 -2.72
C GLY A 22 13.71 0.97 -4.16
N ALA A 23 12.80 1.60 -4.91
CA ALA A 23 13.03 2.03 -6.28
C ALA A 23 14.24 2.97 -6.41
N ARG A 24 14.45 3.88 -5.44
CA ARG A 24 15.65 4.74 -5.41
C ARG A 24 16.91 3.92 -5.21
N GLY A 25 16.88 2.93 -4.31
CA GLY A 25 17.96 1.98 -4.09
C GLY A 25 18.38 1.29 -5.38
N TRP A 26 17.45 0.58 -6.02
CA TRP A 26 17.72 -0.16 -7.27
C TRP A 26 18.16 0.76 -8.42
N SER A 27 17.61 1.98 -8.49
CA SER A 27 17.99 2.94 -9.53
C SER A 27 19.47 3.32 -9.47
N SER A 28 20.05 3.34 -8.26
CA SER A 28 21.45 3.69 -8.01
C SER A 28 22.44 2.60 -8.41
N GLU A 29 21.98 1.36 -8.57
CA GLU A 29 22.76 0.22 -9.08
C GLU A 29 22.90 0.26 -10.62
N LYS A 30 23.14 1.45 -11.18
CA LYS A 30 23.14 1.68 -12.63
C LYS A 30 24.08 0.73 -13.37
N THR A 31 25.32 0.58 -12.90
CA THR A 31 26.32 -0.30 -13.53
C THR A 31 25.84 -1.75 -13.61
N VAL A 32 25.19 -2.26 -12.57
CA VAL A 32 24.62 -3.62 -12.58
C VAL A 32 23.48 -3.70 -13.59
N ARG A 33 22.61 -2.68 -13.66
CA ARG A 33 21.50 -2.65 -14.63
C ARG A 33 21.98 -2.62 -16.08
N GLU A 34 23.00 -1.83 -16.39
CA GLU A 34 23.62 -1.78 -17.72
C GLU A 34 24.26 -3.13 -18.10
N LEU A 35 24.88 -3.82 -17.14
CA LEU A 35 25.39 -5.18 -17.36
C LEU A 35 24.27 -6.20 -17.55
N ALA A 36 23.16 -6.06 -16.81
CA ALA A 36 22.05 -6.99 -16.83
C ALA A 36 21.18 -6.88 -18.09
N GLU A 37 21.02 -5.68 -18.67
CA GLU A 37 20.15 -5.42 -19.82
C GLU A 37 20.38 -6.36 -21.02
N PRO A 38 21.62 -6.62 -21.49
CA PRO A 38 21.83 -7.60 -22.56
C PRO A 38 21.86 -9.06 -22.08
N LEU A 39 21.94 -9.32 -20.77
CA LEU A 39 22.11 -10.67 -20.21
C LEU A 39 20.78 -11.31 -19.79
N LEU A 40 19.79 -10.51 -19.43
CA LEU A 40 18.48 -10.96 -18.96
C LEU A 40 17.44 -10.71 -20.06
N ALA A 41 16.64 -11.74 -20.37
CA ALA A 41 15.55 -11.59 -21.32
C ALA A 41 14.49 -10.62 -20.78
N GLU A 42 13.99 -9.73 -21.64
CA GLU A 42 12.94 -8.77 -21.28
C GLU A 42 11.65 -9.46 -20.80
N GLY A 43 11.32 -10.62 -21.39
CA GLY A 43 10.15 -11.41 -20.99
C GLY A 43 8.79 -10.74 -21.25
N ALA A 44 8.76 -9.61 -21.98
CA ALA A 44 7.54 -8.91 -22.35
C ALA A 44 6.67 -9.76 -23.29
N ILE A 45 5.37 -9.82 -23.02
CA ILE A 45 4.39 -10.62 -23.79
C ILE A 45 3.44 -9.74 -24.62
N GLY A 46 3.73 -8.44 -24.71
CA GLY A 46 2.92 -7.44 -25.42
C GLY A 46 1.69 -6.99 -24.62
N ALA A 47 1.34 -5.71 -24.74
CA ALA A 47 0.18 -5.14 -24.07
C ALA A 47 -0.42 -3.98 -24.86
N ALA A 48 -1.74 -3.80 -24.74
CA ALA A 48 -2.36 -2.54 -25.13
C ALA A 48 -1.92 -1.45 -24.15
N LEU A 49 -1.43 -0.34 -24.68
CA LEU A 49 -1.05 0.80 -23.85
C LEU A 49 -2.30 1.41 -23.19
N PRO A 50 -2.23 1.77 -21.90
CA PRO A 50 -3.30 2.50 -21.24
C PRO A 50 -3.49 3.88 -21.88
N THR A 51 -4.72 4.40 -21.82
CA THR A 51 -5.00 5.77 -22.27
C THR A 51 -4.41 6.80 -21.28
N ASP A 52 -4.28 8.05 -21.71
CA ASP A 52 -3.85 9.14 -20.80
C ASP A 52 -4.79 9.27 -19.59
N ALA A 53 -6.10 9.10 -19.81
CA ALA A 53 -7.09 9.08 -18.75
C ALA A 53 -6.88 7.92 -17.77
N ASP A 54 -6.46 6.74 -18.26
CA ASP A 54 -6.12 5.61 -17.40
C ASP A 54 -4.87 5.91 -16.55
N LEU A 55 -3.85 6.52 -17.15
CA LEU A 55 -2.62 6.90 -16.45
C LEU A 55 -2.90 7.95 -15.36
N GLU A 56 -3.71 8.96 -15.67
CA GLU A 56 -4.13 10.00 -14.72
C GLU A 56 -4.86 9.39 -13.52
N GLN A 57 -5.86 8.56 -13.80
CA GLN A 57 -6.65 7.91 -12.75
C GLN A 57 -5.83 6.90 -11.95
N ALA A 58 -4.92 6.15 -12.59
CA ALA A 58 -3.99 5.27 -11.90
C ALA A 58 -3.11 6.04 -10.90
N LEU A 59 -2.59 7.20 -11.32
CA LEU A 59 -1.81 8.07 -10.46
C LEU A 59 -2.65 8.63 -9.31
N LEU A 60 -3.89 9.08 -9.57
CA LEU A 60 -4.81 9.55 -8.54
C LEU A 60 -5.05 8.47 -7.46
N ALA A 61 -5.38 7.23 -7.87
CA ALA A 61 -5.54 6.11 -6.95
C ALA A 61 -4.26 5.89 -6.13
N GLY A 62 -3.10 5.85 -6.80
CA GLY A 62 -1.80 5.71 -6.14
C GLY A 62 -1.53 6.80 -5.11
N ARG A 63 -1.86 8.06 -5.40
CA ARG A 63 -1.70 9.19 -4.49
C ARG A 63 -2.61 9.09 -3.27
N ILE A 64 -3.88 8.73 -3.45
CA ILE A 64 -4.82 8.53 -2.34
C ILE A 64 -4.30 7.42 -1.40
N LEU A 65 -3.95 6.27 -1.97
CA LEU A 65 -3.50 5.10 -1.19
C LEU A 65 -2.18 5.38 -0.45
N ALA A 66 -1.23 6.08 -1.09
CA ALA A 66 0.01 6.49 -0.45
C ALA A 66 -0.22 7.40 0.76
N HIS A 67 -1.10 8.39 0.64
CA HIS A 67 -1.41 9.30 1.75
C HIS A 67 -2.17 8.58 2.86
N ALA A 68 -3.12 7.71 2.52
CA ALA A 68 -3.85 6.94 3.52
C ALA A 68 -2.91 6.08 4.40
N GLN A 69 -1.90 5.44 3.79
CA GLN A 69 -0.86 4.74 4.53
C GLN A 69 -0.02 5.69 5.40
N GLY A 70 0.39 6.84 4.86
CA GLY A 70 1.13 7.86 5.62
C GLY A 70 0.36 8.40 6.83
N PHE A 71 -0.93 8.68 6.67
CA PHE A 71 -1.79 9.11 7.77
C PHE A 71 -2.00 8.01 8.82
N ARG A 72 -2.02 6.74 8.42
CA ARG A 72 -2.05 5.63 9.38
C ARG A 72 -0.77 5.56 10.21
N VAL A 73 0.39 5.80 9.60
CA VAL A 73 1.66 5.92 10.34
C VAL A 73 1.60 7.09 11.33
N LEU A 74 1.04 8.24 10.94
CA LEU A 74 0.88 9.38 11.84
C LEU A 74 -0.09 9.10 12.99
N SER A 75 -1.21 8.44 12.75
CA SER A 75 -2.14 8.12 13.84
C SER A 75 -1.57 7.04 14.77
N ALA A 76 -0.84 6.04 14.26
CA ALA A 76 -0.10 5.10 15.10
C ALA A 76 0.95 5.83 15.98
N ALA A 77 1.68 6.81 15.42
CA ALA A 77 2.61 7.62 16.20
C ALA A 77 1.90 8.47 17.26
N SER A 78 0.74 9.04 16.92
CA SER A 78 -0.06 9.81 17.88
C SER A 78 -0.54 8.96 19.05
N GLU A 79 -0.90 7.69 18.80
CA GLU A 79 -1.31 6.71 19.81
C GLU A 79 -0.11 6.28 20.68
N GLU A 80 1.00 5.87 20.05
CA GLU A 80 2.21 5.38 20.72
C GLU A 80 2.87 6.44 21.62
N PHE A 81 2.89 7.70 21.17
CA PHE A 81 3.62 8.78 21.83
C PHE A 81 2.74 9.81 22.54
N ASP A 82 1.42 9.58 22.59
CA ASP A 82 0.43 10.47 23.23
C ASP A 82 0.50 11.93 22.72
N TRP A 83 0.66 12.10 21.40
CA TRP A 83 0.84 13.44 20.80
C TRP A 83 -0.45 14.17 20.47
N SER A 84 -1.61 13.49 20.55
CA SER A 84 -2.92 14.07 20.21
C SER A 84 -2.93 14.82 18.87
N LEU A 85 -2.36 14.20 17.82
CA LEU A 85 -2.22 14.84 16.51
C LEU A 85 -3.58 15.12 15.85
N ASP A 86 -3.80 16.37 15.43
CA ASP A 86 -4.92 16.74 14.57
C ASP A 86 -4.57 16.49 13.09
N LEU A 87 -5.00 15.36 12.55
CA LEU A 87 -4.72 14.94 11.17
C LEU A 87 -5.38 15.86 10.13
N ALA A 88 -6.53 16.44 10.45
CA ALA A 88 -7.17 17.44 9.59
C ALA A 88 -6.29 18.70 9.53
N ARG A 89 -5.81 19.18 10.68
CA ARG A 89 -4.91 20.33 10.74
C ARG A 89 -3.58 20.09 10.01
N ILE A 90 -3.01 18.89 10.14
CA ILE A 90 -1.80 18.50 9.39
C ILE A 90 -2.08 18.59 7.88
N SER A 91 -3.20 18.05 7.42
CA SER A 91 -3.61 18.10 6.01
C SER A 91 -3.76 19.55 5.54
N GLU A 92 -4.40 20.41 6.34
CA GLU A 92 -4.60 21.82 6.03
C GLU A 92 -3.29 22.61 5.89
N ILE A 93 -2.31 22.34 6.76
CA ILE A 93 -0.99 23.00 6.74
C ILE A 93 -0.21 22.57 5.50
N TRP A 94 -0.33 21.31 5.07
CA TRP A 94 0.35 20.81 3.87
C TRP A 94 -0.19 21.39 2.55
N ARG A 95 -1.33 22.10 2.56
CA ARG A 95 -1.92 22.72 1.36
C ARG A 95 -1.07 23.84 0.76
N ALA A 96 -0.23 24.48 1.56
CA ALA A 96 0.56 25.62 1.12
C ALA A 96 2.02 25.50 1.56
N GLY A 97 2.93 26.05 0.76
CA GLY A 97 4.37 26.15 1.08
C GLY A 97 5.16 24.84 0.99
N CYS A 98 4.55 23.68 1.19
CA CYS A 98 5.27 22.40 1.13
C CYS A 98 5.33 21.80 -0.29
N ILE A 99 6.21 20.82 -0.48
CA ILE A 99 6.44 20.14 -1.77
C ILE A 99 5.24 19.28 -2.18
N ILE A 100 4.52 18.67 -1.23
CA ILE A 100 3.40 17.74 -1.50
C ILE A 100 2.04 18.44 -1.66
N ARG A 101 2.01 19.78 -1.70
CA ARG A 101 0.78 20.57 -1.83
C ARG A 101 -0.06 20.12 -3.03
N SER A 102 -1.36 19.97 -2.84
CA SER A 102 -2.31 19.68 -3.91
C SER A 102 -3.76 19.84 -3.44
N ALA A 103 -4.69 19.98 -4.38
CA ALA A 103 -6.13 20.01 -4.10
C ALA A 103 -6.62 18.77 -3.32
N LEU A 104 -5.97 17.61 -3.50
CA LEU A 104 -6.32 16.39 -2.78
C LEU A 104 -6.16 16.51 -1.25
N LEU A 105 -5.32 17.44 -0.77
CA LEU A 105 -5.18 17.70 0.66
C LEU A 105 -6.41 18.41 1.26
N ASP A 106 -7.18 19.14 0.46
CA ASP A 106 -8.48 19.68 0.89
C ASP A 106 -9.47 18.54 1.12
N ASP A 107 -9.52 17.56 0.20
CA ASP A 107 -10.37 16.38 0.36
C ASP A 107 -10.00 15.56 1.60
N PHE A 108 -8.70 15.41 1.90
CA PHE A 108 -8.25 14.73 3.11
C PHE A 108 -8.58 15.51 4.37
N ALA A 109 -8.35 16.83 4.39
CA ALA A 109 -8.70 17.66 5.53
C ALA A 109 -10.20 17.55 5.83
N GLN A 110 -11.04 17.65 4.80
CA GLN A 110 -12.49 17.47 4.92
C GLN A 110 -12.83 16.07 5.45
N ALA A 111 -12.24 15.02 4.90
CA ALA A 111 -12.45 13.65 5.36
C ALA A 111 -12.08 13.43 6.84
N PHE A 112 -11.05 14.11 7.35
CA PHE A 112 -10.67 14.06 8.76
C PHE A 112 -11.52 14.95 9.67
N ARG A 113 -12.21 15.96 9.14
CA ARG A 113 -13.19 16.77 9.89
C ARG A 113 -14.56 16.09 9.97
N ASP A 114 -14.89 15.26 8.98
CA ASP A 114 -16.15 14.52 8.88
C ASP A 114 -16.05 13.10 9.48
N GLU A 115 -16.97 12.22 9.07
CA GLU A 115 -16.96 10.82 9.44
C GLU A 115 -15.78 10.05 8.82
N LEU A 116 -15.00 9.41 9.69
CA LEU A 116 -13.90 8.54 9.33
C LEU A 116 -14.16 7.10 9.85
N PRO A 117 -14.86 6.25 9.08
CA PRO A 117 -15.21 4.91 9.52
C PRO A 117 -13.96 4.10 9.89
N GLY A 118 -13.93 3.58 11.12
CA GLY A 118 -12.79 2.83 11.64
C GLY A 118 -11.47 3.62 11.70
N GLY A 119 -11.49 4.95 11.64
CA GLY A 119 -10.28 5.77 11.62
C GLY A 119 -9.45 5.67 10.33
N HIS A 120 -10.01 5.14 9.24
CA HIS A 120 -9.29 4.91 7.99
C HIS A 120 -9.72 5.84 6.87
N LEU A 121 -8.76 6.61 6.33
CA LEU A 121 -8.98 7.56 5.23
C LEU A 121 -9.60 6.92 3.98
N ILE A 122 -9.20 5.69 3.63
CA ILE A 122 -9.77 4.98 2.46
C ILE A 122 -11.27 4.67 2.61
N LEU A 123 -11.80 4.70 3.83
CA LEU A 123 -13.21 4.42 4.11
C LEU A 123 -14.07 5.70 4.17
N ALA A 124 -13.45 6.88 4.17
CA ALA A 124 -14.17 8.14 4.11
C ALA A 124 -15.06 8.20 2.85
N PRO A 125 -16.30 8.74 2.93
CA PRO A 125 -17.24 8.76 1.81
C PRO A 125 -16.65 9.32 0.49
N GLY A 126 -15.99 10.47 0.54
CA GLY A 126 -15.35 11.07 -0.65
C GLY A 126 -14.22 10.21 -1.23
N MET A 127 -13.40 9.60 -0.36
CA MET A 127 -12.30 8.74 -0.80
C MET A 127 -12.80 7.45 -1.44
N ARG A 128 -13.89 6.86 -0.93
CA ARG A 128 -14.51 5.69 -1.56
C ARG A 128 -14.99 5.97 -2.97
N VAL A 129 -15.58 7.15 -3.21
CA VAL A 129 -16.04 7.56 -4.55
C VAL A 129 -14.84 7.70 -5.50
N LEU A 130 -13.81 8.45 -5.10
CA LEU A 130 -12.61 8.63 -5.93
C LEU A 130 -11.90 7.31 -6.20
N LEU A 131 -11.75 6.43 -5.21
CA LEU A 131 -11.12 5.13 -5.37
C LEU A 131 -11.95 4.19 -6.26
N ALA A 132 -13.28 4.18 -6.13
CA ALA A 132 -14.14 3.37 -6.99
C ALA A 132 -14.00 3.73 -8.47
N GLN A 133 -13.82 5.03 -8.77
CA GLN A 133 -13.61 5.54 -10.12
C GLN A 133 -12.18 5.26 -10.64
N SER A 134 -11.17 5.38 -9.78
CA SER A 134 -9.76 5.39 -10.19
C SER A 134 -9.07 4.02 -10.16
N VAL A 135 -9.44 3.12 -9.24
CA VAL A 135 -8.83 1.79 -9.10
C VAL A 135 -8.93 0.93 -10.37
N PRO A 136 -10.03 0.93 -11.16
CA PRO A 136 -10.07 0.20 -12.43
C PRO A 136 -8.98 0.64 -13.42
N ALA A 137 -8.69 1.94 -13.50
CA ALA A 137 -7.62 2.48 -14.33
C ALA A 137 -6.23 2.11 -13.81
N LEU A 138 -6.04 2.11 -12.48
CA LEU A 138 -4.83 1.57 -11.85
C LEU A 138 -4.58 0.11 -12.24
N ARG A 139 -5.62 -0.72 -12.27
CA ARG A 139 -5.50 -2.13 -12.70
C ARG A 139 -5.12 -2.27 -14.16
N ARG A 140 -5.77 -1.52 -15.07
CA ARG A 140 -5.43 -1.55 -16.50
C ARG A 140 -3.99 -1.11 -16.73
N THR A 141 -3.58 -0.03 -16.09
CA THR A 141 -2.21 0.49 -16.15
C THR A 141 -1.19 -0.54 -15.65
N LEU A 142 -1.43 -1.15 -14.49
CA LEU A 142 -0.53 -2.17 -13.94
C LEU A 142 -0.49 -3.46 -14.77
N ALA A 143 -1.63 -3.91 -15.30
CA ALA A 143 -1.67 -5.07 -16.17
C ALA A 143 -0.84 -4.84 -17.44
N ALA A 144 -0.99 -3.67 -18.08
CA ALA A 144 -0.20 -3.30 -19.24
C ALA A 144 1.30 -3.20 -18.90
N ALA A 145 1.64 -2.56 -17.78
CA ALA A 145 3.02 -2.42 -17.33
C ALA A 145 3.69 -3.78 -17.07
N VAL A 146 3.02 -4.68 -16.34
CA VAL A 146 3.53 -6.03 -16.07
C VAL A 146 3.74 -6.82 -17.37
N SER A 147 2.75 -6.81 -18.28
CA SER A 147 2.87 -7.51 -19.56
C SER A 147 3.95 -6.92 -20.48
N ALA A 148 4.23 -5.63 -20.35
CA ALA A 148 5.27 -4.92 -21.11
C ALA A 148 6.64 -4.90 -20.40
N GLY A 149 6.82 -5.59 -19.28
CA GLY A 149 8.10 -5.58 -18.54
C GLY A 149 8.45 -4.25 -17.86
N VAL A 150 7.49 -3.35 -17.68
CA VAL A 150 7.69 -2.03 -17.07
C VAL A 150 7.43 -2.09 -15.56
N ALA A 151 8.46 -1.79 -14.77
CA ALA A 151 8.34 -1.80 -13.31
C ALA A 151 7.53 -0.59 -12.79
N MET A 152 6.48 -0.86 -12.02
CA MET A 152 5.65 0.16 -11.35
C MET A 152 5.55 -0.08 -9.82
N PRO A 153 6.69 -0.11 -9.09
CA PRO A 153 6.74 -0.66 -7.73
C PRO A 153 5.78 0.01 -6.75
N ALA A 154 5.70 1.35 -6.74
CA ALA A 154 4.82 2.07 -5.83
C ALA A 154 3.33 1.84 -6.13
N LEU A 155 2.94 1.83 -7.40
CA LEU A 155 1.55 1.58 -7.80
C LEU A 155 1.14 0.13 -7.53
N SER A 156 2.03 -0.83 -7.80
CA SER A 156 1.82 -2.24 -7.47
C SER A 156 1.62 -2.44 -5.96
N ALA A 157 2.47 -1.82 -5.13
CA ALA A 157 2.35 -1.89 -3.67
C ALA A 157 1.05 -1.25 -3.16
N SER A 158 0.67 -0.09 -3.73
CA SER A 158 -0.62 0.55 -3.43
C SER A 158 -1.80 -0.36 -3.74
N LEU A 159 -1.83 -0.98 -4.92
CA LEU A 159 -2.93 -1.87 -5.31
C LEU A 159 -2.99 -3.12 -4.42
N ALA A 160 -1.84 -3.73 -4.13
CA ALA A 160 -1.76 -4.89 -3.23
C ALA A 160 -2.33 -4.55 -1.85
N TRP A 161 -1.92 -3.42 -1.28
CA TRP A 161 -2.45 -2.95 0.00
C TRP A 161 -3.97 -2.70 -0.06
N TYR A 162 -4.47 -2.01 -1.09
CA TYR A 162 -5.89 -1.78 -1.28
C TYR A 162 -6.68 -3.10 -1.35
N ASP A 163 -6.20 -4.08 -2.11
CA ASP A 163 -6.83 -5.38 -2.25
C ASP A 163 -6.82 -6.21 -0.95
N THR A 164 -5.80 -6.05 -0.11
CA THR A 164 -5.77 -6.61 1.24
C THR A 164 -6.80 -5.94 2.15
N MET A 165 -6.81 -4.61 2.22
CA MET A 165 -7.66 -3.86 3.16
C MET A 165 -9.16 -4.04 2.88
N ARG A 166 -9.55 -4.26 1.63
CA ARG A 166 -10.96 -4.46 1.26
C ARG A 166 -11.48 -5.89 1.46
N ARG A 167 -10.65 -6.83 1.92
CA ARG A 167 -11.00 -8.25 2.11
C ARG A 167 -11.02 -8.60 3.60
N GLY A 168 -12.21 -8.82 4.15
CA GLY A 168 -12.35 -9.24 5.55
C GLY A 168 -11.68 -10.59 5.85
N ARG A 169 -11.69 -11.53 4.88
CA ARG A 169 -10.93 -12.79 4.96
C ARG A 169 -9.73 -12.73 4.02
N GLY A 170 -8.55 -12.53 4.59
CA GLY A 170 -7.28 -12.53 3.88
C GLY A 170 -6.73 -13.93 3.59
N THR A 171 -5.50 -13.98 3.07
CA THR A 171 -4.77 -15.21 2.72
C THR A 171 -3.76 -15.63 3.78
N THR A 172 -3.69 -14.93 4.91
CA THR A 172 -2.73 -15.19 5.99
C THR A 172 -3.02 -16.48 6.75
N ASN A 173 -4.16 -17.12 6.52
CA ASN A 173 -4.44 -18.48 7.01
C ASN A 173 -3.41 -19.50 6.51
N LEU A 174 -2.96 -19.39 5.25
CA LEU A 174 -1.92 -20.26 4.72
C LEU A 174 -0.57 -19.99 5.39
N ILE A 175 -0.26 -18.73 5.69
CA ILE A 175 0.96 -18.36 6.41
C ILE A 175 0.95 -18.94 7.83
N GLN A 176 -0.18 -18.88 8.54
CA GLN A 176 -0.30 -19.50 9.87
C GLN A 176 -0.13 -21.02 9.79
N ALA A 177 -0.73 -21.67 8.79
CA ALA A 177 -0.53 -23.10 8.55
C ALA A 177 0.95 -23.46 8.29
N GLN A 178 1.63 -22.69 7.44
CA GLN A 178 3.06 -22.89 7.15
C GLN A 178 3.91 -22.73 8.41
N ARG A 179 3.69 -21.66 9.19
CA ARG A 179 4.41 -21.41 10.45
C ARG A 179 4.21 -22.55 11.44
N ASP A 180 3.00 -23.06 11.56
CA ASP A 180 2.73 -24.20 12.42
C ASP A 180 3.40 -25.48 11.90
N PHE A 181 3.36 -25.72 10.59
CA PHE A 181 3.98 -26.87 9.94
C PHE A 181 5.48 -27.00 10.26
N PHE A 182 6.28 -25.95 10.03
CA PHE A 182 7.73 -26.03 10.18
C PHE A 182 8.24 -25.68 11.59
N GLY A 183 7.40 -25.05 12.43
CA GLY A 183 7.87 -24.41 13.66
C GLY A 183 6.95 -24.55 14.87
N ALA A 184 5.85 -25.31 14.78
CA ALA A 184 4.88 -25.50 15.86
C ALA A 184 4.42 -24.20 16.52
N HIS A 185 4.24 -23.14 15.72
CA HIS A 185 3.83 -21.82 16.20
C HIS A 185 2.35 -21.74 16.60
N GLY A 186 1.54 -22.75 16.26
CA GLY A 186 0.10 -22.76 16.45
C GLY A 186 -0.64 -21.77 15.54
N PHE A 187 -1.96 -21.87 15.53
CA PHE A 187 -2.84 -20.93 14.83
C PHE A 187 -4.22 -20.85 15.52
N ALA A 188 -4.91 -19.73 15.32
CA ALA A 188 -6.30 -19.57 15.72
C ALA A 188 -7.25 -20.12 14.65
N ARG A 189 -8.42 -20.59 15.06
CA ARG A 189 -9.50 -21.04 14.18
C ARG A 189 -10.67 -20.05 14.20
N VAL A 190 -11.50 -20.11 13.16
CA VAL A 190 -12.71 -19.26 13.06
C VAL A 190 -13.93 -19.91 13.71
N ASP A 191 -13.86 -21.20 13.98
CA ASP A 191 -14.94 -22.04 14.50
C ASP A 191 -14.67 -22.58 15.91
N ALA A 192 -13.53 -22.22 16.51
CA ALA A 192 -13.14 -22.66 17.84
C ALA A 192 -12.23 -21.62 18.51
N ASP A 193 -12.37 -21.48 19.82
CA ASP A 193 -11.52 -20.65 20.65
C ASP A 193 -10.18 -21.33 20.97
N GLY A 194 -9.14 -20.51 21.18
CA GLY A 194 -7.82 -20.94 21.60
C GLY A 194 -6.80 -21.12 20.48
N THR A 195 -5.66 -21.71 20.84
CA THR A 195 -4.56 -22.00 19.92
C THR A 195 -4.59 -23.47 19.53
N HIS A 196 -4.43 -23.75 18.25
CA HIS A 196 -4.48 -25.09 17.69
C HIS A 196 -3.18 -25.40 16.95
N HIS A 197 -2.85 -26.69 16.87
CA HIS A 197 -1.78 -27.22 16.04
C HIS A 197 -2.37 -28.20 15.02
N GLY A 198 -1.84 -28.19 13.80
CA GLY A 198 -2.19 -29.13 12.76
C GLY A 198 -1.45 -30.45 12.92
N ALA A 199 -2.12 -31.55 12.54
CA ALA A 199 -1.49 -32.88 12.45
C ALA A 199 -0.73 -33.02 11.13
N TRP A 200 0.27 -32.15 10.90
CA TRP A 200 0.94 -32.00 9.61
C TRP A 200 1.77 -33.21 9.16
N ASN A 201 2.32 -33.95 10.13
CA ASN A 201 3.24 -35.07 9.90
C ASN A 201 2.61 -36.43 10.25
N ALA A 202 1.28 -36.50 10.32
CA ALA A 202 0.59 -37.78 10.45
C ALA A 202 0.62 -38.47 9.08
N LEU A 203 1.56 -39.41 8.91
CA LEU A 203 1.52 -40.44 7.87
C LEU A 203 0.44 -41.47 8.20
#